data_AF-A0A7C5IWJ0-F1
#
_entry.id   AF-A0A7C5IWJ0-F1
#
_cell.length_a   1.000
_cell.length_b   1.000
_cell.length_c   1.000
_cell.angle_alpha   90.00
_cell.angle_beta   90.00
_cell.angle_gamma   90.00
#
_symmetry.space_group_name_H-M   'P 1'
#
loop_
_entity.id
_entity.type
_entity.pdbx_description
1 polymer ?
#
loop_
_entity_poly.entity_id
_entity_poly.type
_entity_poly.pdbx_seq_one_letter_code
_entity_poly.pdbx_strand_id
1 'polypeptide(L)'
;SVPAVVKRINKALQRADQIQTMERFDGLETTDLDYFVPIIADAEAGFGGALNVFELMKAMIEAGAAAVHFEDQLASEKKCGHLGGKVLVPTKTFVKTLNAARLAADVMGVPTLIMARTDAEAARLITSDVDEYDAPFITGTRTEEGFYQMKGGFECAIARGLAYAPYADLIWCETSTPSLADAARFAEAIKRQYPEQMLAYNCSPSFNWAKHMGESELAKFQRELGAMGYKYQFITLAGFHNLALSTFNLARNYAAEGMKAYSALQQAEFGAEADGFSAMRHQREVGTSYFDAVSLAVGQGKSSTMAMAESTEAAQF
;
A
#
# COMPACT_ATOMS: atom_id res chain seq x y z
N SER A 1 13.34 -3.58 -4.69
CA SER A 1 12.39 -4.65 -4.28
C SER A 1 10.95 -4.32 -4.61
N VAL A 2 10.41 -3.17 -4.17
CA VAL A 2 8.98 -2.83 -4.37
C VAL A 2 8.52 -2.85 -5.84
N PRO A 3 9.27 -2.29 -6.83
CA PRO A 3 8.87 -2.41 -8.24
C PRO A 3 8.66 -3.85 -8.71
N ALA A 4 9.46 -4.81 -8.22
CA ALA A 4 9.29 -6.22 -8.56
C ALA A 4 7.99 -6.81 -7.97
N VAL A 5 7.57 -6.33 -6.79
CA VAL A 5 6.30 -6.72 -6.16
C VAL A 5 5.12 -6.10 -6.91
N VAL A 6 5.18 -4.81 -7.27
CA VAL A 6 4.16 -4.15 -8.11
C VAL A 6 3.95 -4.93 -9.41
N LYS A 7 5.04 -5.27 -10.10
CA LYS A 7 4.99 -6.09 -11.32
C LYS A 7 4.39 -7.47 -11.07
N ARG A 8 4.68 -8.09 -9.93
CA ARG A 8 4.12 -9.41 -9.56
C ARG A 8 2.61 -9.32 -9.30
N ILE A 9 2.13 -8.28 -8.62
CA ILE A 9 0.71 -8.05 -8.39
C ILE A 9 -0.01 -7.83 -9.73
N ASN A 10 0.49 -6.94 -10.58
CA ASN A 10 -0.09 -6.71 -11.92
C ASN A 10 -0.14 -7.98 -12.77
N LYS A 11 0.90 -8.84 -12.72
CA LYS A 11 0.88 -10.13 -13.42
C LYS A 11 -0.15 -11.12 -12.87
N ALA A 12 -0.36 -11.13 -11.56
CA ALA A 12 -1.38 -11.98 -10.94
C ALA A 12 -2.80 -11.52 -11.35
N LEU A 13 -3.05 -10.20 -11.30
CA LEU A 13 -4.31 -9.60 -11.73
C LEU A 13 -4.55 -9.82 -13.24
N GLN A 14 -3.51 -9.69 -14.07
CA GLN A 14 -3.58 -10.00 -15.50
C GLN A 14 -3.95 -11.47 -15.76
N ARG A 15 -3.43 -12.41 -14.96
CA ARG A 15 -3.81 -13.83 -15.10
C ARG A 15 -5.28 -14.03 -14.75
N ALA A 16 -5.77 -13.39 -13.69
CA ALA A 16 -7.17 -13.47 -13.32
C ALA A 16 -8.10 -12.91 -14.41
N ASP A 17 -7.74 -11.75 -14.98
CA ASP A 17 -8.45 -11.16 -16.14
C ASP A 17 -8.47 -12.08 -17.37
N GLN A 18 -7.34 -12.71 -17.68
CA GLN A 18 -7.24 -13.67 -18.78
C GLN A 18 -8.13 -14.90 -18.60
N ILE A 19 -8.23 -15.41 -17.37
CA ILE A 19 -9.13 -16.52 -17.03
C ILE A 19 -10.59 -16.07 -17.22
N GLN A 20 -11.00 -14.96 -16.59
CA GLN A 20 -12.36 -14.42 -16.72
C GLN A 20 -12.74 -14.15 -18.18
N THR A 21 -11.83 -13.56 -18.97
CA THR A 21 -12.06 -13.25 -20.38
C THR A 21 -12.29 -14.50 -21.23
N MET A 22 -11.47 -15.54 -21.03
CA MET A 22 -11.63 -16.80 -21.72
C MET A 22 -12.97 -17.46 -21.34
N GLU A 23 -13.27 -17.56 -20.06
CA GLU A 23 -14.51 -18.20 -19.58
C GLU A 23 -15.76 -17.48 -20.08
N ARG A 24 -15.72 -16.14 -20.15
CA ARG A 24 -16.78 -15.32 -20.75
C ARG A 24 -16.95 -15.62 -22.25
N PHE A 25 -15.86 -15.81 -22.97
CA PHE A 25 -15.90 -16.20 -24.39
C PHE A 25 -16.53 -17.59 -24.58
N ASP A 26 -16.27 -18.52 -23.66
CA ASP A 26 -16.84 -19.87 -23.66
C ASP A 26 -18.30 -19.91 -23.15
N GLY A 27 -18.88 -18.77 -22.80
CA GLY A 27 -20.25 -18.65 -22.33
C GLY A 27 -20.46 -19.13 -20.90
N LEU A 28 -19.38 -19.26 -20.11
CA LEU A 28 -19.47 -19.58 -18.68
C LEU A 28 -19.90 -18.34 -17.89
N GLU A 29 -20.65 -18.58 -16.82
CA GLU A 29 -20.99 -17.54 -15.87
C GLU A 29 -19.70 -17.07 -15.16
N THR A 30 -19.44 -15.77 -15.24
CA THR A 30 -18.25 -15.13 -14.67
C THR A 30 -18.69 -13.88 -13.92
N THR A 31 -17.80 -13.39 -13.06
CA THR A 31 -17.96 -12.05 -12.51
C THR A 31 -17.70 -10.98 -13.59
N ASP A 32 -18.03 -9.73 -13.27
CA ASP A 32 -17.66 -8.57 -14.10
C ASP A 32 -16.67 -7.69 -13.33
N LEU A 33 -15.60 -8.32 -12.84
CA LEU A 33 -14.56 -7.63 -12.09
C LEU A 33 -13.56 -6.99 -13.05
N ASP A 34 -13.27 -5.71 -12.80
CA ASP A 34 -12.05 -5.08 -13.31
C ASP A 34 -10.88 -5.46 -12.39
N TYR A 35 -10.07 -6.40 -12.86
CA TYR A 35 -8.91 -6.88 -12.10
C TYR A 35 -7.78 -5.86 -12.03
N PHE A 36 -7.70 -4.88 -12.93
CA PHE A 36 -6.60 -3.91 -12.96
C PHE A 36 -6.82 -2.76 -11.98
N VAL A 37 -7.03 -3.10 -10.71
CA VAL A 37 -7.14 -2.14 -9.62
C VAL A 37 -5.84 -1.32 -9.47
N PRO A 38 -5.93 -0.01 -9.18
CA PRO A 38 -4.76 0.84 -9.08
C PRO A 38 -3.88 0.46 -7.89
N ILE A 39 -2.59 0.25 -8.15
CA ILE A 39 -1.61 -0.05 -7.10
C ILE A 39 -0.97 1.26 -6.61
N ILE A 40 -1.08 1.53 -5.31
CA ILE A 40 -0.35 2.60 -4.63
C ILE A 40 0.87 1.98 -3.93
N ALA A 41 2.07 2.39 -4.33
CA ALA A 41 3.32 1.77 -3.91
C ALA A 41 4.18 2.64 -2.98
N ASP A 42 4.91 1.98 -2.08
CA ASP A 42 5.84 2.60 -1.14
C ASP A 42 7.23 2.78 -1.77
N ALA A 43 7.70 4.03 -1.89
CA ALA A 43 9.06 4.35 -2.32
C ALA A 43 9.97 4.82 -1.18
N GLU A 44 9.51 4.68 0.07
CA GLU A 44 10.20 5.09 1.29
C GLU A 44 10.72 6.54 1.20
N ALA A 45 11.95 6.76 1.65
CA ALA A 45 12.67 8.03 1.50
C ALA A 45 13.42 8.13 0.14
N GLY A 46 13.10 7.28 -0.84
CA GLY A 46 13.71 7.32 -2.16
C GLY A 46 15.11 6.71 -2.29
N PHE A 47 15.58 5.99 -1.26
CA PHE A 47 16.85 5.24 -1.27
C PHE A 47 18.10 6.07 -1.59
N GLY A 48 18.08 7.38 -1.31
CA GLY A 48 19.22 8.26 -1.53
C GLY A 48 18.81 9.69 -1.87
N GLY A 49 19.44 10.26 -2.90
CA GLY A 49 19.17 11.61 -3.38
C GLY A 49 18.15 11.64 -4.53
N ALA A 50 17.98 12.81 -5.15
CA ALA A 50 17.02 13.03 -6.23
C ALA A 50 17.17 12.07 -7.43
N LEU A 51 18.38 11.64 -7.77
CA LEU A 51 18.58 10.68 -8.87
C LEU A 51 18.11 9.27 -8.51
N ASN A 52 18.27 8.85 -7.25
CA ASN A 52 17.73 7.58 -6.77
C ASN A 52 16.19 7.60 -6.81
N VAL A 53 15.60 8.71 -6.38
CA VAL A 53 14.15 8.96 -6.46
C VAL A 53 13.65 8.88 -7.89
N PHE A 54 14.31 9.55 -8.82
CA PHE A 54 13.94 9.57 -10.24
C PHE A 54 13.93 8.15 -10.85
N GLU A 55 15.02 7.38 -10.63
CA GLU A 55 15.10 6.01 -11.14
C GLU A 55 14.11 5.06 -10.45
N LEU A 56 13.88 5.22 -9.14
CA LEU A 56 12.88 4.43 -8.43
C LEU A 56 11.47 4.71 -8.94
N MET A 57 11.12 5.97 -9.16
CA MET A 57 9.81 6.35 -9.70
C MET A 57 9.61 5.77 -11.10
N LYS A 58 10.61 5.84 -11.98
CA LYS A 58 10.55 5.17 -13.30
C LYS A 58 10.32 3.66 -13.16
N ALA A 59 11.06 3.00 -12.28
CA ALA A 59 10.90 1.56 -12.04
C ALA A 59 9.50 1.21 -11.51
N MET A 60 8.89 2.05 -10.66
CA MET A 60 7.51 1.89 -10.21
C MET A 60 6.51 2.06 -11.37
N ILE A 61 6.72 3.06 -12.22
CA ILE A 61 5.91 3.30 -13.42
C ILE A 61 5.97 2.11 -14.38
N GLU A 62 7.16 1.65 -14.73
CA GLU A 62 7.36 0.48 -15.60
C GLU A 62 6.72 -0.79 -15.05
N ALA A 63 6.66 -0.91 -13.72
CA ALA A 63 6.00 -2.02 -13.04
C ALA A 63 4.46 -1.91 -13.05
N GLY A 64 3.91 -0.73 -13.37
CA GLY A 64 2.48 -0.44 -13.42
C GLY A 64 1.89 0.08 -12.10
N ALA A 65 2.64 0.84 -11.31
CA ALA A 65 2.08 1.56 -10.17
C ALA A 65 1.23 2.75 -10.65
N ALA A 66 0.04 2.93 -10.05
CA ALA A 66 -0.85 4.05 -10.33
C ALA A 66 -0.50 5.29 -9.49
N ALA A 67 0.00 5.06 -8.27
CA ALA A 67 0.48 6.10 -7.38
C ALA A 67 1.71 5.64 -6.60
N VAL A 68 2.56 6.59 -6.20
CA VAL A 68 3.76 6.30 -5.42
C VAL A 68 3.87 7.32 -4.29
N HIS A 69 4.12 6.84 -3.06
CA HIS A 69 4.38 7.73 -1.93
C HIS A 69 5.86 7.79 -1.59
N PHE A 70 6.31 8.99 -1.21
CA PHE A 70 7.64 9.26 -0.67
C PHE A 70 7.50 9.92 0.70
N GLU A 71 8.50 9.79 1.57
CA GLU A 71 8.51 10.38 2.91
C GLU A 71 9.72 11.27 3.19
N ASP A 72 9.56 12.28 4.05
CA ASP A 72 10.56 13.31 4.37
C ASP A 72 11.63 12.86 5.37
N GLN A 73 11.92 11.57 5.44
CA GLN A 73 12.99 10.99 6.27
C GLN A 73 14.34 10.98 5.54
N LEU A 74 15.43 10.94 6.31
CA LEU A 74 16.77 10.65 5.81
C LEU A 74 16.85 9.16 5.40
N ALA A 75 17.11 8.89 4.13
CA ALA A 75 17.10 7.52 3.60
C ALA A 75 18.06 6.55 4.30
N SER A 76 19.25 7.00 4.70
CA SER A 76 20.22 6.15 5.42
C SER A 76 19.77 5.77 6.83
N GLU A 77 18.81 6.51 7.39
CA GLU A 77 18.27 6.29 8.74
C GLU A 77 16.75 6.08 8.73
N LYS A 78 16.18 5.68 7.59
CA LYS A 78 14.74 5.45 7.44
C LYS A 78 14.23 4.47 8.51
N LYS A 79 13.08 4.79 9.11
CA LYS A 79 12.37 3.90 10.03
C LYS A 79 10.90 3.78 9.64
N CYS A 80 10.22 2.76 10.16
CA CYS A 80 8.76 2.73 10.15
C CYS A 80 8.23 3.96 10.92
N GLY A 81 7.14 4.55 10.46
CA GLY A 81 6.56 5.76 11.04
C GLY A 81 6.18 5.68 12.52
N HIS A 82 5.96 4.45 13.01
CA HIS A 82 5.58 4.14 14.39
C HIS A 82 6.78 3.73 15.27
N LEU A 83 8.00 3.89 14.77
CA LEU A 83 9.23 3.67 15.53
C LEU A 83 9.87 5.00 15.96
N GLY A 84 10.65 4.97 17.03
CA GLY A 84 11.52 6.07 17.43
C GLY A 84 12.75 6.22 16.52
N GLY A 85 13.52 7.28 16.72
CA GLY A 85 14.79 7.49 16.02
C GLY A 85 14.66 7.96 14.56
N LYS A 86 13.49 8.51 14.18
CA LYS A 86 13.29 9.11 12.85
C LYS A 86 14.08 10.42 12.71
N VAL A 87 14.78 10.55 11.59
CA VAL A 87 15.54 11.75 11.22
C VAL A 87 14.91 12.35 9.97
N LEU A 88 14.43 13.60 10.04
CA LEU A 88 13.89 14.31 8.90
C LEU A 88 14.99 14.91 8.03
N VAL A 89 14.71 15.08 6.74
CA VAL A 89 15.46 15.99 5.87
C VAL A 89 14.83 17.40 5.90
N PRO A 90 15.58 18.45 5.51
CA PRO A 90 15.01 19.78 5.34
C PRO A 90 13.82 19.79 4.39
N THR A 91 12.86 20.68 4.62
CA THR A 91 11.63 20.80 3.81
C THR A 91 11.94 20.91 2.31
N LYS A 92 12.88 21.78 1.91
CA LYS A 92 13.33 21.92 0.52
C LYS A 92 14.02 20.68 -0.06
N THR A 93 14.61 19.83 0.78
CA THR A 93 15.20 18.56 0.33
C THR A 93 14.09 17.60 -0.07
N PHE A 94 13.02 17.50 0.72
CA PHE A 94 11.89 16.66 0.36
C PHE A 94 11.10 17.21 -0.85
N VAL A 95 10.99 18.53 -1.00
CA VAL A 95 10.44 19.14 -2.23
C VAL A 95 11.26 18.73 -3.48
N LYS A 96 12.60 18.61 -3.37
CA LYS A 96 13.43 18.07 -4.46
C LYS A 96 13.12 16.60 -4.77
N THR A 97 12.83 15.80 -3.75
CA THR A 97 12.36 14.41 -3.92
C THR A 97 11.04 14.39 -4.71
N LEU A 98 10.03 15.17 -4.30
CA LEU A 98 8.74 15.23 -4.99
C LEU A 98 8.89 15.70 -6.45
N ASN A 99 9.72 16.71 -6.71
CA ASN A 99 10.01 17.18 -8.06
C ASN A 99 10.73 16.12 -8.92
N ALA A 100 11.66 15.35 -8.34
CA ALA A 100 12.33 14.27 -9.06
C ALA A 100 11.33 13.15 -9.44
N ALA A 101 10.40 12.82 -8.55
CA ALA A 101 9.33 11.88 -8.84
C ALA A 101 8.38 12.41 -9.92
N ARG A 102 8.00 13.70 -9.87
CA ARG A 102 7.16 14.31 -10.92
C ARG A 102 7.88 14.32 -12.26
N LEU A 103 9.15 14.71 -12.29
CA LEU A 103 9.95 14.70 -13.52
C LEU A 103 10.04 13.28 -14.12
N ALA A 104 10.17 12.25 -13.29
CA ALA A 104 10.13 10.86 -13.77
C ALA A 104 8.79 10.51 -14.41
N ALA A 105 7.66 10.87 -13.80
CA ALA A 105 6.34 10.67 -14.38
C ALA A 105 6.16 11.42 -15.71
N ASP A 106 6.59 12.68 -15.76
CA ASP A 106 6.52 13.53 -16.95
C ASP A 106 7.36 12.97 -18.10
N VAL A 107 8.60 12.54 -17.82
CA VAL A 107 9.50 11.90 -18.81
C VAL A 107 8.93 10.58 -19.33
N MET A 108 8.29 9.80 -18.46
CA MET A 108 7.62 8.55 -18.84
C MET A 108 6.27 8.77 -19.52
N GLY A 109 5.77 10.01 -19.56
CA GLY A 109 4.53 10.40 -20.24
C GLY A 109 3.26 9.83 -19.61
N VAL A 110 3.25 9.60 -18.29
CA VAL A 110 2.09 9.03 -17.58
C VAL A 110 1.69 9.88 -16.37
N PRO A 111 0.38 10.00 -16.07
CA PRO A 111 -0.12 10.83 -14.98
C PRO A 111 -0.08 10.11 -13.62
N THR A 112 1.05 9.50 -13.27
CA THR A 112 1.21 8.79 -11.99
C THR A 112 1.01 9.76 -10.83
N LEU A 113 0.20 9.37 -9.85
CA LEU A 113 -0.07 10.19 -8.68
C LEU A 113 1.09 10.13 -7.69
N ILE A 114 1.41 11.26 -7.07
CA ILE A 114 2.47 11.41 -6.08
C ILE A 114 1.85 11.72 -4.73
N MET A 115 2.20 10.93 -3.72
CA MET A 115 1.78 11.15 -2.34
C MET A 115 2.95 11.60 -1.49
N ALA A 116 2.85 12.79 -0.90
CA ALA A 116 3.81 13.34 0.03
C ALA A 116 3.49 12.91 1.46
N ARG A 117 4.34 12.10 2.05
CA ARG A 117 4.27 11.71 3.46
C ARG A 117 5.21 12.57 4.30
N THR A 118 4.71 13.07 5.43
CA THR A 118 5.55 13.63 6.49
C THR A 118 5.55 12.78 7.75
N ASP A 119 6.74 12.60 8.33
CA ASP A 119 6.97 11.89 9.58
C ASP A 119 7.18 12.82 10.79
N ALA A 120 6.94 14.12 10.59
CA ALA A 120 7.27 15.19 11.53
C ALA A 120 6.48 15.17 12.84
N GLU A 121 5.35 14.46 12.91
CA GLU A 121 4.57 14.32 14.15
C GLU A 121 5.43 13.70 15.26
N ALA A 122 6.06 12.54 14.99
CA ALA A 122 6.86 11.82 15.97
C ALA A 122 8.38 11.99 15.81
N ALA A 123 8.87 12.50 14.66
CA ALA A 123 10.31 12.72 14.49
C ALA A 123 10.84 13.81 15.44
N ARG A 124 12.05 13.58 15.96
CA ARG A 124 12.73 14.48 16.92
C ARG A 124 14.12 14.91 16.46
N LEU A 125 14.53 14.48 15.27
CA LEU A 125 15.81 14.80 14.67
C LEU A 125 15.61 15.33 13.25
N ILE A 126 16.46 16.25 12.81
CA ILE A 126 16.55 16.74 11.43
C ILE A 126 18.01 16.87 11.02
N THR A 127 18.33 16.60 9.76
CA THR A 127 19.74 16.58 9.33
C THR A 127 20.41 17.96 9.32
N SER A 128 19.64 19.03 9.13
CA SER A 128 20.17 20.39 9.03
C SER A 128 19.08 21.43 9.30
N ASP A 129 19.50 22.60 9.78
CA ASP A 129 18.74 23.82 10.01
C ASP A 129 18.77 24.82 8.84
N VAL A 130 19.28 24.38 7.67
CA VAL A 130 19.51 25.24 6.50
C VAL A 130 18.24 25.75 5.81
N ASP A 131 17.06 25.32 6.24
CA ASP A 131 15.78 25.73 5.69
C ASP A 131 15.02 26.55 6.75
N GLU A 132 14.76 27.82 6.44
CA GLU A 132 14.03 28.73 7.34
C GLU A 132 12.63 28.21 7.66
N TYR A 133 12.05 27.38 6.78
CA TYR A 133 10.76 26.74 7.01
C TYR A 133 10.78 25.79 8.22
N ASP A 134 11.94 25.20 8.52
CA ASP A 134 12.13 24.26 9.63
C ASP A 134 12.57 24.96 10.92
N ALA A 135 13.11 26.18 10.83
CA ALA A 135 13.68 26.92 11.95
C ALA A 135 12.76 27.04 13.19
N PRO A 136 11.43 27.28 13.07
CA PRO A 136 10.56 27.37 14.24
C PRO A 136 10.50 26.10 15.11
N PHE A 137 10.88 24.96 14.54
CA PHE A 137 10.77 23.64 15.19
C PHE A 137 12.11 23.13 15.75
N ILE A 138 13.23 23.75 15.40
CA ILE A 138 14.57 23.33 15.80
C ILE A 138 14.90 23.90 17.19
N THR A 139 15.46 23.06 18.07
CA THR A 139 15.77 23.46 19.46
C THR A 139 17.15 24.10 19.61
N GLY A 140 18.01 23.99 18.59
CA GLY A 140 19.37 24.54 18.56
C GLY A 140 20.46 23.62 19.11
N THR A 141 20.11 22.43 19.61
CA THR A 141 21.08 21.42 20.06
C THR A 141 21.34 20.37 18.97
N ARG A 142 22.52 19.75 19.01
CA ARG A 142 22.91 18.69 18.08
C ARG A 142 23.26 17.39 18.81
N THR A 143 23.10 16.26 18.14
CA THR A 143 23.53 14.93 18.59
C THR A 143 25.01 14.68 18.26
N GLU A 144 25.57 13.56 18.71
CA GLU A 144 26.97 13.18 18.41
C GLU A 144 27.19 12.93 16.90
N GLU A 145 26.20 12.39 16.22
CA GLU A 145 26.18 12.21 14.76
C GLU A 145 26.03 13.54 14.01
N GLY A 146 25.73 14.62 14.74
CA GLY A 146 25.57 15.97 14.20
C GLY A 146 24.17 16.29 13.72
N PHE A 147 23.15 15.47 13.98
CA PHE A 147 21.76 15.84 13.69
C PHE A 147 21.28 16.94 14.62
N TYR A 148 20.40 17.82 14.14
CA TYR A 148 19.74 18.81 14.97
C TYR A 148 18.55 18.19 15.68
N GLN A 149 18.36 18.54 16.95
CA GLN A 149 17.14 18.18 17.66
C GLN A 149 16.01 19.13 17.26
N MET A 150 14.80 18.56 17.14
CA MET A 150 13.59 19.32 16.83
C MET A 150 12.43 18.88 17.71
N LYS A 151 11.48 19.79 17.93
CA LYS A 151 10.26 19.52 18.70
C LYS A 151 9.34 18.51 18.00
N GLY A 152 9.25 18.58 16.67
CA GLY A 152 8.28 17.81 15.88
C GLY A 152 6.84 18.19 16.22
N GLY A 153 5.93 17.22 16.14
CA GLY A 153 4.52 17.36 16.50
C GLY A 153 3.64 17.83 15.34
N PHE A 154 2.34 17.94 15.62
CA PHE A 154 1.33 18.25 14.59
C PHE A 154 1.54 19.60 13.89
N GLU A 155 2.01 20.63 14.59
CA GLU A 155 2.27 21.93 13.94
C GLU A 155 3.40 21.84 12.91
N CYS A 156 4.44 21.04 13.20
CA CYS A 156 5.51 20.78 12.23
C CYS A 156 4.98 19.99 11.03
N ALA A 157 4.17 18.96 11.29
CA ALA A 157 3.56 18.16 10.23
C ALA A 157 2.61 18.97 9.35
N ILE A 158 1.79 19.85 9.93
CA ILE A 158 0.90 20.76 9.20
C ILE A 158 1.71 21.70 8.32
N ALA A 159 2.72 22.36 8.89
CA ALA A 159 3.60 23.25 8.13
C ALA A 159 4.20 22.51 6.93
N ARG A 160 4.81 21.34 7.17
CA ARG A 160 5.41 20.53 6.11
C ARG A 160 4.39 20.09 5.06
N GLY A 161 3.20 19.66 5.47
CA GLY A 161 2.09 19.37 4.56
C GLY A 161 1.75 20.57 3.66
N LEU A 162 1.64 21.77 4.21
CA LEU A 162 1.39 23.00 3.43
C LEU A 162 2.51 23.31 2.43
N ALA A 163 3.77 23.03 2.79
CA ALA A 163 4.91 23.18 1.88
C ALA A 163 4.91 22.15 0.75
N TYR A 164 4.38 20.94 0.99
CA TYR A 164 4.39 19.84 0.03
C TYR A 164 3.18 19.84 -0.91
N ALA A 165 2.06 20.46 -0.52
CA ALA A 165 0.82 20.47 -1.28
C ALA A 165 0.98 20.87 -2.77
N PRO A 166 1.77 21.88 -3.15
CA PRO A 166 1.94 22.24 -4.56
C PRO A 166 2.66 21.18 -5.41
N TYR A 167 3.28 20.18 -4.78
CA TYR A 167 4.14 19.19 -5.41
C TYR A 167 3.59 17.76 -5.29
N ALA A 168 2.41 17.56 -4.70
CA ALA A 168 1.84 16.25 -4.44
C ALA A 168 0.32 16.21 -4.66
N ASP A 169 -0.15 15.13 -5.26
CA ASP A 169 -1.58 14.90 -5.49
C ASP A 169 -2.29 14.51 -4.19
N LEU A 170 -1.59 13.84 -3.27
CA LEU A 170 -2.07 13.51 -1.92
C LEU A 170 -1.05 13.88 -0.85
N ILE A 171 -1.53 14.24 0.34
CA ILE A 171 -0.70 14.45 1.53
C ILE A 171 -1.07 13.44 2.61
N TRP A 172 -0.06 12.88 3.26
CA TRP A 172 -0.20 11.97 4.39
C TRP A 172 0.67 12.46 5.57
N CYS A 173 0.06 12.65 6.73
CA CYS A 173 0.78 12.77 7.99
C CYS A 173 0.74 11.41 8.71
N GLU A 174 1.90 10.83 9.01
CA GLU A 174 1.94 9.70 9.94
C GLU A 174 1.59 10.17 11.36
N THR A 175 0.82 9.39 12.11
CA THR A 175 0.37 9.75 13.46
C THR A 175 0.73 8.67 14.48
N SER A 176 0.90 9.08 15.74
CA SER A 176 1.19 8.16 16.85
C SER A 176 -0.04 7.42 17.39
N THR A 177 -1.25 7.91 17.11
CA THR A 177 -2.53 7.30 17.54
C THR A 177 -3.62 7.44 16.46
N PRO A 178 -4.65 6.58 16.47
CA PRO A 178 -5.79 6.68 15.56
C PRO A 178 -6.82 7.70 16.08
N SER A 179 -6.50 8.99 15.98
CA SER A 179 -7.29 10.11 16.51
C SER A 179 -8.03 10.86 15.41
N LEU A 180 -9.37 10.83 15.42
CA LEU A 180 -10.20 11.60 14.48
C LEU A 180 -10.07 13.12 14.71
N ALA A 181 -9.85 13.55 15.95
CA ALA A 181 -9.67 14.97 16.26
C ALA A 181 -8.39 15.52 15.66
N ASP A 182 -7.28 14.77 15.74
CA ASP A 182 -6.02 15.16 15.13
C ASP A 182 -6.09 15.09 13.59
N ALA A 183 -6.79 14.10 13.06
CA ALA A 183 -7.07 13.99 11.62
C ALA A 183 -7.86 15.21 11.11
N ALA A 184 -8.92 15.60 11.82
CA ALA A 184 -9.71 16.79 11.49
C ALA A 184 -8.86 18.06 11.52
N ARG A 185 -8.07 18.26 12.57
CA ARG A 185 -7.16 19.41 12.71
C ARG A 185 -6.17 19.51 11.56
N PHE A 186 -5.53 18.39 11.18
CA PHE A 186 -4.61 18.37 10.06
C PHE A 186 -5.33 18.69 8.75
N ALA A 187 -6.47 18.04 8.50
CA ALA A 187 -7.25 18.24 7.29
C ALA A 187 -7.73 19.69 7.13
N GLU A 188 -8.30 20.28 8.18
CA GLU A 188 -8.76 21.67 8.20
C GLU A 188 -7.62 22.65 7.90
N ALA A 189 -6.45 22.45 8.51
CA ALA A 189 -5.30 23.32 8.32
C ALA A 189 -4.79 23.28 6.86
N ILE A 190 -4.66 22.10 6.27
CA ILE A 190 -4.26 21.93 4.86
C ILE A 190 -5.32 22.54 3.94
N LYS A 191 -6.59 22.18 4.14
CA LYS A 191 -7.69 22.58 3.25
C LYS A 191 -8.03 24.06 3.31
N ARG A 192 -7.73 24.74 4.42
CA ARG A 192 -7.84 26.21 4.50
C ARG A 192 -6.98 26.92 3.46
N GLN A 193 -5.82 26.36 3.10
CA GLN A 193 -4.93 26.93 2.08
C GLN A 193 -5.09 26.23 0.72
N TYR A 194 -5.35 24.92 0.72
CA TYR A 194 -5.53 24.09 -0.48
C TYR A 194 -6.84 23.30 -0.39
N PRO A 195 -8.01 23.92 -0.67
CA PRO A 195 -9.32 23.31 -0.44
C PRO A 195 -9.51 21.93 -1.09
N GLU A 196 -9.01 21.79 -2.31
CA GLU A 196 -9.14 20.57 -3.12
C GLU A 196 -8.06 19.51 -2.82
N GLN A 197 -7.10 19.79 -1.93
CA GLN A 197 -6.03 18.84 -1.62
C GLN A 197 -6.62 17.52 -1.10
N MET A 198 -6.30 16.41 -1.77
CA MET A 198 -6.62 15.08 -1.28
C MET A 198 -5.66 14.67 -0.18
N LEU A 199 -6.18 13.94 0.80
CA LEU A 199 -5.39 13.44 1.92
C LEU A 199 -5.38 11.91 1.92
N ALA A 200 -4.36 11.33 2.53
CA ALA A 200 -4.27 9.90 2.77
C ALA A 200 -4.05 9.58 4.26
N TYR A 201 -4.62 8.47 4.72
CA TYR A 201 -4.57 8.05 6.12
C TYR A 201 -4.15 6.58 6.25
N ASN A 202 -3.14 6.34 7.07
CA ASN A 202 -2.71 5.01 7.45
C ASN A 202 -3.52 4.52 8.65
N CYS A 203 -4.44 3.59 8.41
CA CYS A 203 -5.12 2.82 9.45
C CYS A 203 -4.15 1.74 9.97
N SER A 204 -3.11 2.18 10.68
CA SER A 204 -1.95 1.36 11.03
C SER A 204 -2.27 0.19 11.98
N PRO A 205 -1.81 -1.03 11.66
CA PRO A 205 -1.79 -2.14 12.63
C PRO A 205 -0.81 -1.94 13.80
N SER A 206 0.07 -0.94 13.73
CA SER A 206 0.90 -0.55 14.87
C SER A 206 0.09 0.11 16.00
N PHE A 207 -1.16 0.49 15.74
CA PHE A 207 -2.09 0.92 16.77
C PHE A 207 -2.74 -0.28 17.46
N ASN A 208 -2.90 -0.19 18.79
CA ASN A 208 -3.82 -1.07 19.50
C ASN A 208 -5.23 -0.46 19.43
N TRP A 209 -5.96 -0.78 18.36
CA TRP A 209 -7.27 -0.18 18.05
C TRP A 209 -8.28 -0.24 19.21
N ALA A 210 -8.48 -1.41 19.81
CA ALA A 210 -9.43 -1.59 20.91
C ALA A 210 -9.01 -0.87 22.21
N LYS A 211 -7.73 -0.51 22.36
CA LYS A 211 -7.25 0.33 23.47
C LYS A 211 -7.60 1.81 23.27
N HIS A 212 -7.74 2.26 22.02
CA HIS A 212 -7.94 3.66 21.69
C HIS A 212 -9.40 4.06 21.50
N MET A 213 -10.25 3.14 21.05
CA MET A 213 -11.63 3.45 20.70
C MET A 213 -12.56 2.23 20.84
N GLY A 214 -13.85 2.50 21.06
CA GLY A 214 -14.89 1.47 21.16
C GLY A 214 -15.41 1.02 19.79
N GLU A 215 -16.22 -0.05 19.78
CA GLU A 215 -16.73 -0.69 18.55
C GLU A 215 -17.50 0.26 17.63
N SER A 216 -18.34 1.13 18.19
CA SER A 216 -19.13 2.09 17.40
C SER A 216 -18.28 3.14 16.71
N GLU A 217 -17.14 3.49 17.30
CA GLU A 217 -16.16 4.41 16.72
C GLU A 217 -15.31 3.72 15.66
N LEU A 218 -14.85 2.48 15.92
CA LEU A 218 -14.16 1.63 14.93
C LEU A 218 -14.96 1.50 13.64
N ALA A 219 -16.26 1.19 13.77
CA ALA A 219 -17.15 0.96 12.64
C ALA A 219 -17.34 2.22 11.75
N LYS A 220 -17.17 3.42 12.30
CA LYS A 220 -17.34 4.68 11.55
C LYS A 220 -16.02 5.36 11.18
N PHE A 221 -14.89 4.93 11.74
CA PHE A 221 -13.60 5.63 11.65
C PHE A 221 -13.24 6.06 10.21
N GLN A 222 -13.27 5.12 9.27
CA GLN A 222 -12.94 5.40 7.86
C GLN A 222 -13.95 6.31 7.16
N ARG A 223 -15.24 6.20 7.53
CA ARG A 223 -16.30 7.07 6.98
C ARG A 223 -16.11 8.51 7.42
N GLU A 224 -15.79 8.73 8.70
CA GLU A 224 -15.51 10.06 9.23
C GLU A 224 -14.25 10.67 8.57
N LEU A 225 -13.18 9.88 8.42
CA LEU A 225 -11.98 10.30 7.67
C LEU A 225 -12.32 10.70 6.21
N GLY A 226 -13.17 9.92 5.54
CA GLY A 226 -13.59 10.21 4.17
C GLY A 226 -14.30 11.56 4.02
N ALA A 227 -15.11 11.94 5.02
CA ALA A 227 -15.79 13.23 5.09
C ALA A 227 -14.82 14.41 5.30
N MET A 228 -13.69 14.19 5.99
CA MET A 228 -12.63 15.19 6.19
C MET A 228 -11.72 15.38 4.96
N GLY A 229 -11.83 14.50 3.95
CA GLY A 229 -11.04 14.57 2.73
C GLY A 229 -9.89 13.56 2.64
N TYR A 230 -9.82 12.59 3.55
CA TYR A 230 -8.93 11.43 3.41
C TYR A 230 -9.50 10.46 2.38
N LYS A 231 -9.14 10.68 1.11
CA LYS A 231 -9.65 9.95 -0.05
C LYS A 231 -8.95 8.63 -0.31
N TYR A 232 -7.75 8.46 0.23
CA TYR A 232 -7.07 7.16 0.25
C TYR A 232 -6.83 6.72 1.69
N GLN A 233 -7.29 5.53 2.05
CA GLN A 233 -7.18 4.97 3.39
C GLN A 233 -6.72 3.53 3.28
N PHE A 234 -5.72 3.14 4.06
CA PHE A 234 -5.06 1.87 3.88
C PHE A 234 -4.57 1.28 5.20
N ILE A 235 -4.52 -0.05 5.26
CA ILE A 235 -3.97 -0.80 6.38
C ILE A 235 -2.64 -1.40 5.93
N THR A 236 -1.53 -0.78 6.33
CA THR A 236 -0.18 -1.11 5.83
C THR A 236 0.21 -2.58 5.99
N LEU A 237 -0.07 -3.19 7.15
CA LEU A 237 0.40 -4.54 7.50
C LEU A 237 -0.71 -5.61 7.48
N ALA A 238 -1.83 -5.35 6.79
CA ALA A 238 -2.96 -6.28 6.74
C ALA A 238 -2.55 -7.67 6.23
N GLY A 239 -1.80 -7.73 5.13
CA GLY A 239 -1.32 -8.99 4.56
C GLY A 239 -0.38 -9.76 5.50
N PHE A 240 0.51 -9.05 6.21
CA PHE A 240 1.43 -9.66 7.16
C PHE A 240 0.69 -10.32 8.34
N HIS A 241 -0.20 -9.58 9.00
CA HIS A 241 -0.94 -10.09 10.15
C HIS A 241 -1.90 -11.23 9.78
N ASN A 242 -2.59 -11.10 8.64
CA ASN A 242 -3.51 -12.14 8.17
C ASN A 242 -2.75 -13.45 7.84
N LEU A 243 -1.66 -13.36 7.07
CA LEU A 243 -0.85 -14.52 6.70
C LEU A 243 -0.23 -15.20 7.93
N ALA A 244 0.36 -14.41 8.83
CA ALA A 244 1.04 -14.95 10.00
C ALA A 244 0.07 -15.68 10.94
N LEU A 245 -1.09 -15.08 11.24
CA LEU A 245 -2.07 -15.66 12.16
C LEU A 245 -2.76 -16.89 11.56
N SER A 246 -3.18 -16.84 10.30
CA SER A 246 -3.81 -17.97 9.63
C SER A 246 -2.87 -19.18 9.56
N THR A 247 -1.61 -18.95 9.17
CA THR A 247 -0.57 -19.99 9.11
C THR A 247 -0.27 -20.57 10.49
N PHE A 248 -0.13 -19.72 11.52
CA PHE A 248 0.12 -20.17 12.89
C PHE A 248 -1.01 -21.05 13.42
N ASN A 249 -2.27 -20.63 13.23
CA ASN A 249 -3.44 -21.39 13.67
C ASN A 249 -3.54 -22.73 12.94
N LEU A 250 -3.32 -22.75 11.62
CA LEU A 250 -3.32 -23.99 10.85
C LEU A 250 -2.22 -24.94 11.34
N ALA A 251 -0.98 -24.47 11.49
CA ALA A 251 0.14 -25.29 11.94
C ALA A 251 -0.10 -25.88 13.34
N ARG A 252 -0.60 -25.06 14.28
CA ARG A 252 -0.94 -25.50 15.64
C ARG A 252 -2.04 -26.55 15.64
N ASN A 253 -3.12 -26.31 14.91
CA ASN A 253 -4.26 -27.23 14.88
C ASN A 253 -3.89 -28.52 14.14
N TYR A 254 -3.07 -28.44 13.08
CA TYR A 254 -2.57 -29.60 12.35
C TYR A 254 -1.64 -30.46 13.22
N ALA A 255 -0.80 -29.85 14.06
CA ALA A 255 0.02 -30.58 15.02
C ALA A 255 -0.83 -31.36 16.05
N ALA A 256 -2.01 -30.86 16.39
CA ALA A 256 -2.92 -31.50 17.36
C ALA A 256 -3.87 -32.52 16.73
N GLU A 257 -4.40 -32.24 15.53
CA GLU A 257 -5.54 -32.98 14.95
C GLU A 257 -5.26 -33.56 13.55
N GLY A 258 -4.06 -33.34 13.00
CA GLY A 258 -3.68 -33.78 11.65
C GLY A 258 -4.66 -33.28 10.58
N MET A 259 -5.06 -34.17 9.67
CA MET A 259 -5.91 -33.82 8.53
C MET A 259 -7.28 -33.26 8.90
N LYS A 260 -7.79 -33.49 10.12
CA LYS A 260 -9.05 -32.87 10.57
C LYS A 260 -8.94 -31.34 10.58
N ALA A 261 -7.80 -30.79 10.99
CA ALA A 261 -7.57 -29.35 10.98
C ALA A 261 -7.53 -28.78 9.55
N TYR A 262 -6.90 -29.49 8.62
CA TYR A 262 -6.86 -29.08 7.22
C TYR A 262 -8.23 -29.19 6.54
N SER A 263 -8.97 -30.27 6.82
CA SER A 263 -10.35 -30.43 6.33
C SER A 263 -11.26 -29.31 6.83
N ALA A 264 -11.10 -28.85 8.08
CA ALA A 264 -11.87 -27.71 8.59
C ALA A 264 -11.58 -26.40 7.81
N LEU A 265 -10.32 -26.16 7.42
CA LEU A 265 -9.97 -25.05 6.54
C LEU A 265 -10.65 -25.19 5.17
N GLN A 266 -10.56 -26.37 4.56
CA GLN A 266 -11.19 -26.63 3.26
C GLN A 266 -12.71 -26.49 3.28
N GLN A 267 -13.38 -26.94 4.36
CA GLN A 267 -14.82 -26.74 4.52
C GLN A 267 -15.20 -25.27 4.71
N ALA A 268 -14.33 -24.48 5.35
CA ALA A 268 -14.53 -23.03 5.42
C ALA A 268 -14.38 -22.37 4.03
N GLU A 269 -13.46 -22.83 3.18
CA GLU A 269 -13.33 -22.37 1.79
C GLU A 269 -14.59 -22.67 0.98
N PHE A 270 -15.15 -23.89 1.06
CA PHE A 270 -16.43 -24.21 0.43
C PHE A 270 -17.57 -23.34 0.94
N GLY A 271 -17.62 -23.08 2.25
CA GLY A 271 -18.63 -22.20 2.84
C GLY A 271 -18.58 -20.77 2.33
N ALA A 272 -17.40 -20.29 1.89
CA ALA A 272 -17.19 -18.94 1.37
C ALA A 272 -17.51 -18.80 -0.13
N GLU A 273 -17.80 -19.89 -0.85
CA GLU A 273 -18.14 -19.87 -2.28
C GLU A 273 -19.36 -19.00 -2.57
N ALA A 274 -20.38 -19.09 -1.70
CA ALA A 274 -21.61 -18.33 -1.81
C ALA A 274 -21.38 -16.80 -1.71
N ASP A 275 -20.26 -16.39 -1.12
CA ASP A 275 -19.83 -15.00 -0.98
C ASP A 275 -18.80 -14.58 -2.05
N GLY A 276 -18.52 -15.46 -3.03
CA GLY A 276 -17.65 -15.19 -4.18
C GLY A 276 -16.20 -15.67 -4.05
N PHE A 277 -15.86 -16.50 -3.05
CA PHE A 277 -14.55 -17.15 -2.98
C PHE A 277 -14.40 -18.24 -4.06
N SER A 278 -13.28 -18.30 -4.77
CA SER A 278 -13.07 -19.24 -5.89
C SER A 278 -11.83 -20.14 -5.76
N ALA A 279 -10.93 -19.86 -4.81
CA ALA A 279 -9.61 -20.48 -4.78
C ALA A 279 -9.61 -21.94 -4.26
N MET A 280 -10.75 -22.48 -3.83
CA MET A 280 -10.88 -23.92 -3.53
C MET A 280 -10.63 -24.76 -4.79
N ARG A 281 -11.04 -24.24 -5.97
CA ARG A 281 -10.69 -24.76 -7.30
C ARG A 281 -9.36 -24.17 -7.76
N HIS A 282 -8.31 -24.51 -7.03
CA HIS A 282 -6.98 -23.92 -7.16
C HIS A 282 -6.31 -24.17 -8.52
N GLN A 283 -6.67 -25.23 -9.27
CA GLN A 283 -6.14 -25.46 -10.62
C GLN A 283 -6.71 -24.42 -11.59
N ARG A 284 -8.03 -24.21 -11.59
CA ARG A 284 -8.67 -23.10 -12.31
C ARG A 284 -8.07 -21.76 -11.89
N GLU A 285 -7.96 -21.50 -10.59
CA GLU A 285 -7.54 -20.20 -10.03
C GLU A 285 -6.15 -19.75 -10.53
N VAL A 286 -5.22 -20.69 -10.73
CA VAL A 286 -3.88 -20.39 -11.27
C VAL A 286 -3.80 -20.43 -12.80
N GLY A 287 -4.92 -20.72 -13.47
CA GLY A 287 -5.06 -20.66 -14.92
C GLY A 287 -4.79 -21.95 -15.67
N THR A 288 -4.95 -23.12 -15.04
CA THR A 288 -4.77 -24.40 -15.73
C THR A 288 -5.71 -24.52 -16.94
N SER A 289 -6.99 -24.15 -16.80
CA SER A 289 -7.95 -24.10 -17.91
C SER A 289 -7.54 -23.11 -19.02
N TYR A 290 -7.00 -21.96 -18.64
CA TYR A 290 -6.46 -20.99 -19.59
C TYR A 290 -5.31 -21.58 -20.42
N PHE A 291 -4.37 -22.27 -19.78
CA PHE A 291 -3.26 -22.89 -20.51
C PHE A 291 -3.70 -24.10 -21.35
N ASP A 292 -4.72 -24.83 -20.94
CA ASP A 292 -5.36 -25.85 -21.77
C ASP A 292 -5.95 -25.24 -23.04
N ALA A 293 -6.67 -24.12 -22.95
CA ALA A 293 -7.19 -23.41 -24.12
C ALA A 293 -6.07 -22.95 -25.07
N VAL A 294 -4.95 -22.45 -24.54
CA VAL A 294 -3.77 -22.12 -25.34
C VAL A 294 -3.19 -23.35 -26.03
N SER A 295 -3.05 -24.46 -25.32
CA SER A 295 -2.56 -25.74 -25.85
C SER A 295 -3.46 -26.26 -26.97
N LEU A 296 -4.78 -26.18 -26.77
CA LEU A 296 -5.77 -26.58 -27.76
C LEU A 296 -5.71 -25.70 -29.01
N ALA A 297 -5.58 -24.38 -28.86
CA ALA A 297 -5.46 -23.45 -29.97
C ALA A 297 -4.19 -23.71 -30.80
N VAL A 298 -3.03 -23.85 -30.16
CA VAL A 298 -1.75 -24.15 -30.83
C VAL A 298 -1.78 -25.55 -31.47
N GLY A 299 -2.41 -26.51 -30.80
CA GLY A 299 -2.58 -27.88 -31.27
C GLY A 299 -3.72 -28.08 -32.28
N GLN A 300 -4.35 -27.01 -32.77
CA GLN A 300 -5.47 -27.07 -33.72
C GLN A 300 -6.60 -28.01 -33.29
N GLY A 301 -6.95 -27.99 -32.00
CA GLY A 301 -8.01 -28.82 -31.44
C GLY A 301 -7.62 -30.27 -31.10
N LYS A 302 -6.33 -30.65 -31.23
CA LYS A 302 -5.90 -32.06 -31.15
C LYS A 302 -4.91 -32.36 -30.02
N SER A 303 -4.80 -31.48 -29.03
CA SER A 303 -3.90 -31.71 -27.90
C SER A 303 -4.37 -32.91 -27.07
N SER A 304 -3.48 -33.88 -26.83
CA SER A 304 -3.77 -35.08 -26.03
C SER A 304 -3.25 -34.99 -24.60
N THR A 305 -2.72 -33.83 -24.20
CA THR A 305 -2.07 -33.61 -22.90
C THR A 305 -2.69 -32.41 -22.17
N MET A 306 -4.00 -32.24 -22.29
CA MET A 306 -4.73 -31.23 -21.52
C MET A 306 -4.81 -31.65 -20.05
N ALA A 307 -4.77 -30.69 -19.13
CA ALA A 307 -4.64 -30.93 -17.71
C ALA A 307 -5.98 -31.05 -16.96
N MET A 308 -7.00 -30.26 -17.33
CA MET A 308 -8.22 -30.12 -16.53
C MET A 308 -9.18 -31.31 -16.63
N ALA A 309 -9.39 -31.84 -17.84
CA ALA A 309 -10.48 -32.79 -18.11
C ALA A 309 -10.41 -34.09 -17.29
N GLU A 310 -9.20 -34.56 -16.99
CA GLU A 310 -8.95 -35.78 -16.19
C GLU A 310 -8.40 -35.44 -14.79
N SER A 311 -8.56 -34.20 -14.33
CA SER A 311 -8.07 -33.76 -13.02
C SER A 311 -8.98 -34.19 -11.86
N THR A 312 -8.40 -34.32 -10.66
CA THR A 312 -9.19 -34.53 -9.44
C THR A 312 -10.09 -33.34 -9.11
N GLU A 313 -9.72 -32.13 -9.54
CA GLU A 313 -10.57 -30.95 -9.40
C GLU A 313 -11.87 -31.13 -10.18
N ALA A 314 -11.80 -31.51 -11.46
CA ALA A 314 -12.99 -31.75 -12.28
C ALA A 314 -13.87 -32.91 -11.76
N ALA A 315 -13.29 -33.88 -11.05
CA ALA A 315 -14.00 -35.05 -10.55
C ALA A 315 -14.60 -34.87 -9.14
N GLN A 316 -14.09 -33.94 -8.32
CA GLN A 316 -14.41 -33.85 -6.89
C GLN A 316 -14.89 -32.48 -6.43
N PHE A 317 -14.77 -31.44 -7.27
CA PHE A 317 -15.10 -30.06 -6.94
C PHE A 317 -16.13 -29.46 -7.87
#